data_AF-H1PNK3-F1
#
_entry.id   AF-H1PNK3-F1
#
_cell.length_a   1.000
_cell.length_b   1.000
_cell.length_c   1.000
_cell.angle_alpha   90.00
_cell.angle_beta   90.00
_cell.angle_gamma   90.00
#
_symmetry.space_group_name_H-M   'P 1'
#
loop_
_entity.id
_entity.type
_entity.pdbx_description
1 polymer ?
#
loop_
_entity_poly.entity_id
_entity_poly.type
_entity_poly.pdbx_seq_one_letter_code
_entity_poly.pdbx_strand_id
1 'polypeptide(L)'
;KVYDSVTNPAIHKYTVKEVGEKAGSIKLDGSWYKVTMTGNMKDGFTIINKKLPPLTPMEPPIRDIKVMKEWKDSSNDPMQASAEKIEIELYKDGAATGVKKELNKANNWTAVFEKLKVSETLDGKVHEYTVKEVGENKGLIAFDSKTFKVSYEGNMKDGFKVINKYEEPKKPEPKKPEKPKNPELPKTGDSSDPFLYGLIFGLSGLSLLLAGYFRRKEAKG
;
A
#
# COMPACT_ATOMS: atom_id res chain seq x y z
N LYS A 1 4.91 -97.98 16.30
CA LYS A 1 3.91 -97.20 15.54
C LYS A 1 3.32 -96.19 16.53
N VAL A 2 3.37 -94.87 16.38
CA VAL A 2 3.52 -93.98 15.21
C VAL A 2 4.19 -92.69 15.71
N TYR A 3 4.92 -92.04 14.81
CA TYR A 3 5.70 -90.80 14.95
C TYR A 3 5.03 -89.67 15.72
N ASP A 4 5.77 -89.05 16.64
CA ASP A 4 5.61 -87.64 17.00
C ASP A 4 6.11 -86.80 15.82
N SER A 5 5.19 -86.19 15.05
CA SER A 5 5.55 -85.27 13.98
C SER A 5 5.86 -83.88 14.55
N VAL A 6 7.11 -83.49 14.36
CA VAL A 6 7.78 -82.27 14.83
C VAL A 6 7.33 -81.02 14.07
N THR A 7 7.05 -79.96 14.85
CA THR A 7 7.15 -78.50 14.60
C THR A 7 6.28 -77.81 13.56
N ASN A 8 5.47 -76.87 14.06
CA ASN A 8 5.05 -75.66 13.34
C ASN A 8 6.28 -74.74 13.18
N PRO A 9 6.91 -74.60 11.99
CA PRO A 9 8.06 -73.73 11.83
C PRO A 9 7.62 -72.28 12.05
N ALA A 10 8.27 -71.58 12.97
CA ALA A 10 7.99 -70.17 13.21
C ALA A 10 8.17 -69.39 11.90
N ILE A 11 7.09 -68.78 11.40
CA ILE A 11 7.16 -67.94 10.20
C ILE A 11 7.87 -66.64 10.58
N HIS A 12 9.13 -66.52 10.19
CA HIS A 12 9.87 -65.26 10.30
C HIS A 12 9.24 -64.23 9.37
N LYS A 13 9.01 -63.00 9.85
CA LYS A 13 8.50 -61.89 9.04
C LYS A 13 9.64 -60.96 8.67
N TYR A 14 9.82 -60.71 7.38
CA TYR A 14 10.84 -59.79 6.86
C TYR A 14 10.18 -58.56 6.24
N THR A 15 10.90 -57.44 6.30
CA THR A 15 10.54 -56.19 5.64
C THR A 15 11.74 -55.70 4.83
N VAL A 16 11.46 -54.95 3.76
CA VAL A 16 12.47 -54.31 2.94
C VAL A 16 12.32 -52.80 3.09
N LYS A 17 13.44 -52.09 3.08
CA LYS A 17 13.47 -50.63 3.05
C LYS A 17 14.60 -50.19 2.11
N GLU A 18 14.35 -49.19 1.29
CA GLU A 18 15.41 -48.58 0.50
C GLU A 18 16.36 -47.76 1.39
N VAL A 19 17.65 -48.03 1.28
CA VAL A 19 18.67 -47.34 2.09
C VAL A 19 18.77 -45.88 1.64
N GLY A 20 18.64 -44.95 2.59
CA GLY A 20 18.66 -43.51 2.33
C GLY A 20 17.29 -42.87 2.10
N GLU A 21 16.23 -43.67 2.01
CA GLU A 21 14.86 -43.18 1.99
C GLU A 21 14.47 -42.51 3.32
N LYS A 22 13.84 -41.34 3.21
CA LYS A 22 13.25 -40.57 4.31
C LYS A 22 11.83 -40.14 3.93
N ALA A 23 10.85 -40.50 4.75
CA ALA A 23 9.44 -40.11 4.62
C ALA A 23 8.85 -40.35 3.20
N GLY A 24 9.18 -41.49 2.58
CA GLY A 24 8.73 -41.89 1.25
C GLY A 24 9.48 -41.20 0.10
N SER A 25 10.63 -40.57 0.36
CA SER A 25 11.42 -39.87 -0.65
C SER A 25 12.91 -40.18 -0.54
N ILE A 26 13.60 -40.16 -1.69
CA ILE A 26 15.06 -40.33 -1.78
C ILE A 26 15.64 -39.33 -2.79
N LYS A 27 16.88 -38.87 -2.57
CA LYS A 27 17.60 -37.99 -3.49
C LYS A 27 18.74 -38.77 -4.14
N LEU A 28 18.70 -38.92 -5.46
CA LEU A 28 19.69 -39.63 -6.27
C LEU A 28 20.15 -38.67 -7.39
N ASP A 29 21.46 -38.50 -7.55
CA ASP A 29 22.07 -37.64 -8.59
C ASP A 29 21.42 -36.23 -8.67
N GLY A 30 21.20 -35.62 -7.52
CA GLY A 30 20.60 -34.28 -7.41
C GLY A 30 19.09 -34.23 -7.61
N SER A 31 18.45 -35.31 -8.05
CA SER A 31 17.01 -35.40 -8.33
C SER A 31 16.26 -36.09 -7.19
N TRP A 32 15.05 -35.60 -6.86
CA TRP A 32 14.17 -36.26 -5.89
C TRP A 32 13.32 -37.34 -6.55
N TYR A 33 13.12 -38.44 -5.83
CA TYR A 33 12.28 -39.56 -6.24
C TYR A 33 11.31 -39.88 -5.11
N LYS A 34 10.06 -40.17 -5.46
CA LYS A 34 9.09 -40.80 -4.55
C LYS A 34 9.37 -42.30 -4.53
N VAL A 35 9.59 -42.82 -3.34
CA VAL A 35 9.81 -44.25 -3.10
C VAL A 35 8.47 -44.90 -2.79
N THR A 36 8.12 -45.94 -3.55
CA THR A 36 6.95 -46.79 -3.28
C THR A 36 7.38 -48.23 -3.25
N MET A 37 6.98 -48.96 -2.20
CA MET A 37 7.23 -50.39 -2.06
C MET A 37 5.93 -51.17 -2.24
N THR A 38 5.99 -52.24 -3.04
CA THR A 38 4.89 -53.17 -3.24
C THR A 38 5.38 -54.62 -3.06
N GLY A 39 4.44 -55.57 -2.96
CA GLY A 39 4.76 -57.00 -2.82
C GLY A 39 4.79 -57.50 -1.38
N ASN A 40 5.17 -58.76 -1.20
CA ASN A 40 5.17 -59.45 0.09
C ASN A 40 6.21 -60.59 0.11
N MET A 41 6.34 -61.33 1.21
CA MET A 41 7.34 -62.40 1.35
C MET A 41 7.18 -63.58 0.38
N LYS A 42 5.95 -63.88 -0.07
CA LYS A 42 5.66 -64.98 -0.99
C LYS A 42 5.99 -64.60 -2.43
N ASP A 43 5.61 -63.39 -2.81
CA ASP A 43 5.67 -62.92 -4.20
C ASP A 43 6.90 -62.04 -4.49
N GLY A 44 7.69 -61.71 -3.46
CA GLY A 44 8.82 -60.79 -3.51
C GLY A 44 8.40 -59.34 -3.27
N PHE A 45 9.38 -58.48 -2.97
CA PHE A 45 9.20 -57.03 -2.82
C PHE A 45 9.70 -56.31 -4.07
N THR A 46 8.99 -55.27 -4.49
CA THR A 46 9.40 -54.36 -5.56
C THR A 46 9.52 -52.95 -5.01
N ILE A 47 10.65 -52.29 -5.28
CA ILE A 47 10.89 -50.89 -4.93
C ILE A 47 10.82 -50.08 -6.22
N ILE A 48 9.99 -49.04 -6.23
CA ILE A 48 9.80 -48.17 -7.38
C ILE A 48 10.21 -46.75 -6.98
N ASN A 49 11.22 -46.23 -7.69
CA ASN A 49 11.68 -44.85 -7.60
C ASN A 49 11.06 -44.02 -8.72
N LYS A 50 10.01 -43.27 -8.41
CA LYS A 50 9.39 -42.36 -9.38
C LYS A 50 10.00 -40.98 -9.26
N LYS A 51 10.77 -40.56 -10.27
CA LYS A 51 11.38 -39.22 -10.33
C LYS A 51 10.30 -38.15 -10.16
N LEU A 52 10.49 -37.26 -9.19
CA LEU A 52 9.64 -36.09 -9.01
C LEU A 52 10.07 -35.02 -10.01
N PRO A 53 9.11 -34.28 -10.59
CA PRO A 53 9.45 -33.12 -11.39
C PRO A 53 10.24 -32.12 -10.52
N PRO A 54 11.21 -31.39 -11.09
CA PRO A 54 11.85 -30.30 -10.37
C PRO A 54 10.77 -29.32 -9.91
N LEU A 55 10.84 -28.89 -8.65
CA LEU A 55 9.97 -27.83 -8.16
C LEU A 55 10.31 -26.56 -8.96
N THR A 56 9.40 -26.12 -9.83
CA THR A 56 9.51 -24.78 -10.40
C THR A 56 9.41 -23.78 -9.25
N PRO A 57 10.31 -22.77 -9.16
CA PRO A 57 10.14 -21.72 -8.18
C PRO A 57 8.76 -21.12 -8.33
N MET A 58 7.98 -21.05 -7.24
CA MET A 58 6.73 -20.32 -7.26
C MET A 58 7.05 -18.83 -7.42
N GLU A 59 6.43 -18.16 -8.38
CA GLU A 59 6.56 -16.71 -8.55
C GLU A 59 5.60 -15.98 -7.61
N PRO A 60 5.95 -14.77 -7.11
CA PRO A 60 5.01 -13.95 -6.36
C PRO A 60 3.74 -13.67 -7.17
N PRO A 61 2.56 -13.62 -6.52
CA PRO A 61 1.33 -13.33 -7.22
C PRO A 61 1.39 -11.96 -7.91
N ILE A 62 0.62 -11.82 -8.98
CA ILE A 62 0.42 -10.55 -9.68
C ILE A 62 -1.01 -10.05 -9.47
N ARG A 63 -1.23 -8.76 -9.70
CA ARG A 63 -2.55 -8.12 -9.70
C ARG A 63 -2.65 -7.09 -10.82
N ASP A 64 -3.88 -6.79 -11.18
CA ASP A 64 -4.21 -5.71 -12.10
C ASP A 64 -4.93 -4.60 -11.33
N ILE A 65 -4.66 -3.34 -11.67
CA ILE A 65 -5.28 -2.17 -11.04
C ILE A 65 -6.01 -1.36 -12.09
N LYS A 66 -7.33 -1.28 -11.95
CA LYS A 66 -8.20 -0.44 -12.79
C LYS A 66 -8.16 1.00 -12.31
N VAL A 67 -8.17 1.93 -13.26
CA VAL A 67 -8.31 3.36 -13.01
C VAL A 67 -9.42 3.92 -13.87
N MET A 68 -10.21 4.83 -13.31
CA MET A 68 -11.19 5.61 -14.05
C MET A 68 -11.13 7.09 -13.70
N LYS A 69 -11.57 7.94 -14.63
CA LYS A 69 -11.60 9.39 -14.48
C LYS A 69 -13.03 9.92 -14.47
N GLU A 70 -13.31 10.79 -13.51
CA GLU A 70 -14.53 11.60 -13.45
C GLU A 70 -14.19 13.10 -13.49
N TRP A 71 -15.09 13.86 -14.12
CA TRP A 71 -15.05 15.32 -14.13
C TRP A 71 -16.31 15.83 -13.44
N LYS A 72 -16.13 16.69 -12.43
CA LYS A 72 -17.23 17.21 -11.61
C LYS A 72 -17.21 18.73 -11.57
N ASP A 73 -18.38 19.35 -11.52
CA ASP A 73 -18.52 20.78 -11.28
C ASP A 73 -18.31 21.18 -9.81
N SER A 74 -18.44 22.47 -9.52
CA SER A 74 -18.29 23.01 -8.16
C SER A 74 -19.32 22.42 -7.18
N SER A 75 -20.47 21.93 -7.67
CA SER A 75 -21.54 21.27 -6.92
C SER A 75 -21.36 19.75 -6.76
N ASN A 76 -20.28 19.16 -7.29
CA ASN A 76 -20.03 17.71 -7.39
C ASN A 76 -20.88 16.96 -8.44
N ASP A 77 -21.58 17.66 -9.31
CA ASP A 77 -22.36 17.03 -10.38
C ASP A 77 -21.45 16.69 -11.58
N PRO A 78 -21.76 15.61 -12.34
CA PRO A 78 -20.98 15.24 -13.51
C PRO A 78 -20.94 16.38 -14.54
N MET A 79 -19.75 16.65 -15.10
CA MET A 79 -19.57 17.61 -16.17
C MET A 79 -18.84 17.01 -17.38
N GLN A 80 -18.84 17.75 -18.49
CA GLN A 80 -18.01 17.41 -19.63
C GLN A 80 -16.52 17.56 -19.30
N ALA A 81 -15.71 16.62 -19.77
CA ALA A 81 -14.26 16.69 -19.67
C ALA A 81 -13.72 17.98 -20.31
N SER A 82 -12.77 18.63 -19.63
CA SER A 82 -12.10 19.84 -20.15
C SER A 82 -10.75 19.54 -20.82
N ALA A 83 -10.48 18.27 -21.13
CA ALA A 83 -9.29 17.84 -21.86
C ALA A 83 -9.67 16.70 -22.82
N GLU A 84 -8.99 16.62 -23.96
CA GLU A 84 -9.16 15.50 -24.91
C GLU A 84 -8.63 14.18 -24.31
N LYS A 85 -7.55 14.28 -23.52
CA LYS A 85 -6.89 13.18 -22.84
C LYS A 85 -6.15 13.65 -21.60
N ILE A 86 -5.90 12.72 -20.68
CA ILE A 86 -4.98 12.90 -19.54
C ILE A 86 -4.05 11.69 -19.43
N GLU A 87 -2.95 11.84 -18.71
CA GLU A 87 -2.09 10.72 -18.32
C GLU A 87 -2.19 10.48 -16.82
N ILE A 88 -2.32 9.20 -16.44
CA ILE A 88 -2.23 8.75 -15.06
C ILE A 88 -0.93 7.97 -14.90
N GLU A 89 -0.13 8.31 -13.90
CA GLU A 89 1.10 7.64 -13.53
C GLU A 89 0.89 6.71 -12.33
N LEU A 90 1.48 5.51 -12.40
CA LEU A 90 1.49 4.54 -11.32
C LEU A 90 2.64 4.83 -10.34
N TYR A 91 2.33 4.73 -9.05
CA TYR A 91 3.29 4.84 -7.95
C TYR A 91 3.37 3.49 -7.23
N LYS A 92 4.58 3.08 -6.83
CA LYS A 92 4.85 1.87 -6.03
C LYS A 92 5.58 2.28 -4.76
N ASP A 93 5.03 1.91 -3.61
CA ASP A 93 5.57 2.21 -2.27
C ASP A 93 5.92 3.70 -2.08
N GLY A 94 5.07 4.58 -2.61
CA GLY A 94 5.23 6.04 -2.55
C GLY A 94 6.15 6.65 -3.60
N ALA A 95 6.84 5.84 -4.42
CA ALA A 95 7.73 6.30 -5.48
C ALA A 95 7.07 6.21 -6.87
N ALA A 96 7.36 7.18 -7.74
CA ALA A 96 6.91 7.16 -9.12
C ALA A 96 7.57 5.99 -9.88
N THR A 97 6.79 5.25 -10.67
CA THR A 97 7.31 4.14 -11.47
C THR A 97 7.73 4.55 -12.88
N GLY A 98 7.31 5.73 -13.34
CA GLY A 98 7.41 6.14 -14.75
C GLY A 98 6.41 5.47 -15.67
N VAL A 99 5.65 4.48 -15.20
CA VAL A 99 4.62 3.79 -15.99
C VAL A 99 3.36 4.64 -16.02
N LYS A 100 2.91 5.00 -17.22
CA LYS A 100 1.76 5.86 -17.46
C LYS A 100 0.71 5.20 -18.33
N LYS A 101 -0.54 5.61 -18.13
CA LYS A 101 -1.69 5.24 -18.97
C LYS A 101 -2.47 6.47 -19.37
N GLU A 102 -2.83 6.54 -20.65
CA GLU A 102 -3.68 7.59 -21.18
C GLU A 102 -5.16 7.25 -20.92
N LEU A 103 -5.93 8.22 -20.42
CA LEU A 103 -7.39 8.14 -20.30
C LEU A 103 -8.00 9.22 -21.21
N ASN A 104 -9.00 8.85 -22.00
CA ASN A 104 -9.64 9.71 -22.98
C ASN A 104 -11.08 9.25 -23.25
N LYS A 105 -11.82 9.96 -24.10
CA LYS A 105 -13.20 9.58 -24.43
C LYS A 105 -13.31 8.21 -25.11
N ALA A 106 -12.34 7.82 -25.94
CA ALA A 106 -12.37 6.57 -26.70
C ALA A 106 -12.24 5.32 -25.81
N ASN A 107 -11.53 5.42 -24.68
CA ASN A 107 -11.44 4.36 -23.68
C ASN A 107 -12.40 4.54 -22.49
N ASN A 108 -13.45 5.34 -22.68
CA ASN A 108 -14.44 5.68 -21.66
C ASN A 108 -13.81 6.22 -20.37
N TRP A 109 -12.68 6.94 -20.49
CA TRP A 109 -11.96 7.47 -19.35
C TRP A 109 -11.52 6.38 -18.36
N THR A 110 -11.09 5.22 -18.89
CA THR A 110 -10.62 4.08 -18.08
C THR A 110 -9.31 3.49 -18.61
N ALA A 111 -8.52 2.92 -17.71
CA ALA A 111 -7.33 2.14 -18.03
C ALA A 111 -7.07 1.06 -16.98
N VAL A 112 -6.19 0.10 -17.31
CA VAL A 112 -5.71 -0.94 -16.39
C VAL A 112 -4.19 -0.98 -16.40
N PHE A 113 -3.59 -0.99 -15.21
CA PHE A 113 -2.19 -1.36 -15.00
C PHE A 113 -2.14 -2.86 -14.71
N GLU A 114 -1.62 -3.64 -15.65
CA GLU A 114 -1.65 -5.10 -15.60
C GLU A 114 -0.35 -5.68 -15.02
N LYS A 115 -0.44 -6.91 -14.50
CA LYS A 115 0.71 -7.75 -14.11
C LYS A 115 1.64 -7.10 -13.09
N LEU A 116 1.06 -6.35 -12.15
CA LEU A 116 1.82 -5.73 -11.07
C LEU A 116 2.14 -6.79 -10.02
N LYS A 117 3.43 -6.94 -9.67
CA LYS A 117 3.83 -7.85 -8.59
C LYS A 117 3.18 -7.42 -7.28
N VAL A 118 2.60 -8.39 -6.57
CA VAL A 118 2.07 -8.21 -5.21
C VAL A 118 3.21 -7.94 -4.23
N SER A 119 4.36 -8.60 -4.40
CA SER A 119 5.56 -8.52 -3.56
C SER A 119 6.79 -8.92 -4.38
N GLU A 120 7.99 -8.57 -3.93
CA GLU A 120 9.23 -8.99 -4.62
C GLU A 120 9.54 -10.50 -4.44
N THR A 121 9.06 -11.09 -3.34
CA THR A 121 9.22 -12.52 -2.99
C THR A 121 7.89 -13.11 -2.54
N LEU A 122 7.73 -14.44 -2.58
CA LEU A 122 6.47 -15.13 -2.22
C LEU A 122 5.91 -14.71 -0.85
N ASP A 123 6.79 -14.61 0.15
CA ASP A 123 6.43 -14.22 1.53
C ASP A 123 6.88 -12.78 1.85
N GLY A 124 7.15 -11.99 0.82
CA GLY A 124 7.65 -10.63 0.95
C GLY A 124 6.56 -9.64 1.37
N LYS A 125 6.99 -8.44 1.76
CA LYS A 125 6.07 -7.33 2.00
C LYS A 125 5.24 -7.05 0.74
N VAL A 126 3.93 -6.90 0.93
CA VAL A 126 3.02 -6.51 -0.15
C VAL A 126 3.28 -5.05 -0.55
N HIS A 127 3.44 -4.81 -1.84
CA HIS A 127 3.57 -3.48 -2.41
C HIS A 127 2.28 -2.69 -2.28
N GLU A 128 2.45 -1.41 -1.95
CA GLU A 128 1.37 -0.43 -2.01
C GLU A 128 1.45 0.32 -3.33
N TYR A 129 0.39 0.21 -4.14
CA TYR A 129 0.26 0.94 -5.39
C TYR A 129 -0.76 2.05 -5.23
N THR A 130 -0.42 3.22 -5.76
CA THR A 130 -1.30 4.38 -5.87
C THR A 130 -1.15 4.99 -7.27
N VAL A 131 -1.96 6.00 -7.59
CA VAL A 131 -1.91 6.68 -8.88
C VAL A 131 -1.90 8.19 -8.70
N LYS A 132 -1.31 8.90 -9.66
CA LYS A 132 -1.40 10.37 -9.76
C LYS A 132 -1.64 10.81 -11.18
N GLU A 133 -2.42 11.86 -11.35
CA GLU A 133 -2.59 12.54 -12.62
C GLU A 133 -1.35 13.37 -12.95
N VAL A 134 -0.83 13.18 -14.16
CA VAL A 134 0.35 13.90 -14.63
C VAL A 134 -0.02 15.37 -14.84
N GLY A 135 0.82 16.26 -14.32
CA GLY A 135 0.59 17.71 -14.38
C GLY A 135 -0.12 18.28 -13.15
N GLU A 136 -0.57 17.43 -12.22
CA GLU A 136 -1.06 17.89 -10.92
C GLU A 136 0.08 18.56 -10.12
N ASN A 137 -0.22 19.71 -9.53
CA ASN A 137 0.64 20.38 -8.56
C ASN A 137 -0.16 20.72 -7.30
N LYS A 138 0.22 20.13 -6.17
CA LYS A 138 -0.42 20.35 -4.85
C LYS A 138 -1.95 20.17 -4.89
N GLY A 139 -2.44 19.10 -5.53
CA GLY A 139 -3.88 18.81 -5.61
C GLY A 139 -4.64 19.68 -6.60
N LEU A 140 -3.97 20.45 -7.45
CA LEU A 140 -4.58 21.30 -8.47
C LEU A 140 -4.03 20.98 -9.86
N ILE A 141 -4.90 21.08 -10.86
CA ILE A 141 -4.54 20.97 -12.28
C ILE A 141 -5.37 21.95 -13.11
N ALA A 142 -4.84 22.42 -14.24
CA ALA A 142 -5.52 23.39 -15.09
C ALA A 142 -5.69 22.87 -16.53
N PHE A 143 -6.87 23.07 -17.08
CA PHE A 143 -7.21 22.79 -18.48
C PHE A 143 -8.10 23.90 -19.01
N ASP A 144 -7.86 24.39 -20.23
CA ASP A 144 -8.68 25.43 -20.89
C ASP A 144 -9.02 26.64 -20.00
N SER A 145 -8.02 27.16 -19.28
CA SER A 145 -8.18 28.28 -18.31
C SER A 145 -9.09 27.99 -17.10
N LYS A 146 -9.54 26.74 -16.92
CA LYS A 146 -10.25 26.27 -15.73
C LYS A 146 -9.26 25.58 -14.79
N THR A 147 -9.44 25.79 -13.50
CA THR A 147 -8.67 25.08 -12.46
C THR A 147 -9.55 24.01 -11.84
N PHE A 148 -8.95 22.86 -11.55
CA PHE A 148 -9.61 21.72 -10.93
C PHE A 148 -8.84 21.28 -9.70
N LYS A 149 -9.58 20.95 -8.65
CA LYS A 149 -9.08 20.18 -7.51
C LYS A 149 -9.09 18.70 -7.87
N VAL A 150 -7.93 18.07 -7.73
CA VAL A 150 -7.74 16.64 -7.98
C VAL A 150 -7.97 15.87 -6.68
N SER A 151 -8.77 14.83 -6.73
CA SER A 151 -8.93 13.88 -5.62
C SER A 151 -8.94 12.44 -6.09
N TYR A 152 -8.54 11.54 -5.19
CA TYR A 152 -8.39 10.12 -5.46
C TYR A 152 -9.25 9.33 -4.49
N GLU A 153 -10.05 8.41 -5.02
CA GLU A 153 -10.87 7.46 -4.25
C GLU A 153 -10.53 6.02 -4.65
N GLY A 154 -10.93 5.06 -3.82
CA GLY A 154 -10.73 3.64 -4.09
C GLY A 154 -9.44 3.07 -3.50
N ASN A 155 -9.06 1.87 -3.95
CA ASN A 155 -7.94 1.10 -3.43
C ASN A 155 -7.43 0.07 -4.46
N MET A 156 -6.33 -0.63 -4.17
CA MET A 156 -5.74 -1.61 -5.11
C MET A 156 -6.63 -2.80 -5.46
N LYS A 157 -7.65 -3.12 -4.66
CA LYS A 157 -8.56 -4.24 -4.89
C LYS A 157 -9.71 -3.83 -5.81
N ASP A 158 -10.31 -2.67 -5.55
CA ASP A 158 -11.50 -2.20 -6.27
C ASP A 158 -11.15 -1.28 -7.46
N GLY A 159 -9.91 -0.79 -7.51
CA GLY A 159 -9.43 0.19 -8.46
C GLY A 159 -9.45 1.62 -7.89
N PHE A 160 -8.88 2.55 -8.66
CA PHE A 160 -8.82 3.96 -8.31
C PHE A 160 -9.73 4.82 -9.18
N LYS A 161 -10.40 5.77 -8.55
CA LYS A 161 -11.13 6.83 -9.24
C LYS A 161 -10.40 8.15 -9.05
N VAL A 162 -10.02 8.75 -10.16
CA VAL A 162 -9.41 10.09 -10.21
C VAL A 162 -10.52 11.08 -10.53
N ILE A 163 -10.66 12.13 -9.73
CA ILE A 163 -11.75 13.12 -9.88
C ILE A 163 -11.11 14.50 -10.07
N ASN A 164 -11.45 15.17 -11.16
CA ASN A 164 -11.20 16.61 -11.32
C ASN A 164 -12.48 17.37 -10.99
N LYS A 165 -12.49 18.05 -9.85
CA LYS A 165 -13.58 18.93 -9.44
C LYS A 165 -13.25 20.37 -9.83
N TYR A 166 -14.11 21.02 -10.62
CA TYR A 166 -13.91 22.41 -11.01
C TYR A 166 -13.93 23.33 -9.79
N GLU A 167 -12.93 24.21 -9.73
CA GLU A 167 -12.81 25.28 -8.75
C GLU A 167 -13.21 26.60 -9.44
N GLU A 168 -14.23 27.27 -8.89
CA GLU A 168 -14.63 28.57 -9.40
C GLU A 168 -13.52 29.60 -9.20
N PRO A 169 -13.30 30.51 -10.17
CA PRO A 169 -12.37 31.60 -10.00
C PRO A 169 -12.77 32.39 -8.75
N LYS A 170 -11.85 32.52 -7.80
CA LYS A 170 -12.08 33.44 -6.69
C LYS A 170 -12.29 34.83 -7.28
N LYS A 171 -13.48 35.39 -7.11
CA LYS A 171 -13.75 36.78 -7.44
C LYS A 171 -12.65 37.62 -6.78
N PRO A 172 -11.99 38.53 -7.50
CA PRO A 172 -10.99 39.38 -6.88
C PRO A 172 -11.65 40.05 -5.68
N GLU A 173 -11.07 39.84 -4.49
CA GLU A 173 -11.50 40.61 -3.32
C GLU A 173 -11.40 42.08 -3.71
N PRO A 174 -12.46 42.89 -3.51
CA PRO A 174 -12.34 44.31 -3.72
C PRO A 174 -11.15 44.78 -2.88
N LYS A 175 -10.14 45.38 -3.54
CA LYS A 175 -9.02 45.99 -2.83
C LYS A 175 -9.63 46.87 -1.75
N LYS A 176 -9.47 46.47 -0.49
CA LYS A 176 -9.88 47.30 0.64
C LYS A 176 -9.20 48.65 0.43
N PRO A 177 -9.94 49.78 0.40
CA PRO A 177 -9.30 51.08 0.21
C PRO A 177 -8.17 51.20 1.23
N GLU A 178 -6.96 51.51 0.77
CA GLU A 178 -5.88 51.88 1.68
C GLU A 178 -6.44 52.96 2.59
N LYS A 179 -6.49 52.67 3.89
CA LYS A 179 -6.88 53.65 4.89
C LYS A 179 -5.95 54.86 4.70
N PRO A 180 -6.45 56.09 4.56
CA PRO A 180 -5.58 57.24 4.36
C PRO A 180 -4.51 57.25 5.45
N LYS A 181 -3.24 57.38 5.05
CA LYS A 181 -2.13 57.55 5.98
C LYS A 181 -2.49 58.75 6.88
N ASN A 182 -2.69 58.49 8.17
CA ASN A 182 -2.90 59.54 9.15
C ASN A 182 -1.68 60.47 9.09
N PRO A 183 -1.83 61.82 9.05
CA PRO A 183 -0.69 62.72 9.12
C PRO A 183 0.11 62.40 10.39
N GLU A 184 1.42 62.21 10.27
CA GLU A 184 2.29 62.10 11.43
C GLU A 184 2.24 63.43 12.19
N LEU A 185 1.74 63.38 13.43
CA LEU A 185 1.82 64.50 14.37
C LEU A 185 3.30 64.79 14.69
N PRO A 186 3.71 66.06 14.85
CA PRO A 186 5.08 66.39 15.18
C PRO A 186 5.49 65.76 16.52
N LYS A 187 6.66 65.12 16.54
CA LYS A 187 7.25 64.56 17.76
C LYS A 187 7.78 65.69 18.64
N THR A 188 7.00 66.11 19.64
CA THR A 188 7.49 66.94 20.75
C THR A 188 7.42 66.14 22.05
N GLY A 189 8.59 65.81 22.58
CA GLY A 189 8.79 65.58 24.02
C GLY A 189 8.72 64.14 24.50
N ASP A 190 9.89 63.67 24.94
CA ASP A 190 10.18 62.56 25.86
C ASP A 190 10.33 61.15 25.27
N SER A 191 11.55 60.61 25.39
CA SER A 191 12.02 59.38 24.75
C SER A 191 12.00 58.20 25.74
N SER A 192 10.80 57.71 26.05
CA SER A 192 10.62 56.43 26.74
C SER A 192 9.86 55.46 25.84
N ASP A 193 10.53 54.35 25.48
CA ASP A 193 10.03 53.34 24.54
C ASP A 193 8.96 52.45 25.23
N PRO A 194 7.68 52.49 24.79
CA PRO A 194 6.62 51.65 25.37
C PRO A 194 6.81 50.15 25.09
N PHE A 195 7.66 49.79 24.13
CA PHE A 195 7.91 48.39 23.76
C PHE A 195 8.79 47.63 24.76
N LEU A 196 9.50 48.33 25.67
CA LEU A 196 10.31 47.67 26.71
C LEU A 196 9.45 47.06 27.82
N TYR A 197 8.27 47.63 28.13
CA TYR A 197 7.38 47.13 29.19
C TYR A 197 6.48 45.97 28.71
N GLY A 198 6.22 45.86 27.41
CA GLY A 198 5.43 44.76 26.83
C GLY A 198 6.07 43.37 26.99
N LEU A 199 7.39 43.30 27.20
CA LEU A 199 8.15 42.06 27.36
C LEU A 199 8.29 41.61 28.84
N ILE A 200 8.00 42.49 29.81
CA ILE A 200 8.15 42.20 31.26
C ILE A 200 6.87 41.57 31.86
N PHE A 201 5.69 41.81 31.27
CA PHE A 201 4.44 41.18 31.74
C PHE A 201 4.15 39.79 31.14
N GLY A 202 4.96 39.31 30.19
CA GLY A 202 4.76 38.03 29.50
C GLY A 202 5.31 36.79 30.22
N LEU A 203 6.13 36.94 31.27
CA LEU A 203 6.76 35.80 31.98
C LEU A 203 6.13 35.50 33.36
N SER A 204 5.16 36.28 33.85
CA SER A 204 4.52 36.04 35.16
C SER A 204 3.17 35.32 35.09
N GLY A 205 2.67 34.98 33.89
CA GLY A 205 1.38 34.30 33.71
C GLY A 205 1.42 32.77 33.81
N LEU A 206 2.59 32.13 33.72
CA LEU A 206 2.72 30.67 33.69
C LEU A 206 2.98 30.02 35.06
N SER A 207 3.29 30.80 36.11
CA SER A 207 3.56 30.28 37.46
C SER A 207 2.32 30.07 38.33
N LEU A 208 1.17 30.67 38.02
CA LEU A 208 -0.05 30.51 38.83
C LEU A 208 -0.96 29.34 38.40
N LEU A 209 -0.80 28.79 37.19
CA LEU A 209 -1.58 27.63 36.73
C LEU A 209 -1.04 26.28 37.25
N LEU A 210 0.27 26.19 37.55
CA LEU A 210 0.86 24.99 38.12
C LEU A 210 0.55 24.83 39.63
N ALA A 211 0.45 25.93 40.39
CA ALA A 211 0.11 25.88 41.82
C ALA A 211 -1.34 25.42 42.10
N GLY A 212 -2.29 25.71 41.18
CA GLY A 212 -3.68 25.24 41.29
C GLY A 212 -3.86 23.75 41.00
N TYR A 213 -3.04 23.19 40.11
CA TYR A 213 -3.10 21.77 39.75
C TYR A 213 -2.63 20.86 40.91
N PHE A 214 -1.59 21.24 41.65
CA PHE A 214 -1.08 20.43 42.76
C PHE A 214 -1.99 20.47 44.01
N ARG A 215 -2.66 21.59 44.33
CA ARG A 215 -3.60 21.65 45.47
C ARG A 215 -4.86 20.79 45.29
N ARG A 216 -5.29 20.50 44.05
CA ARG A 216 -6.48 19.64 43.81
C ARG A 216 -6.17 18.14 43.93
N LYS A 217 -4.90 17.74 43.88
CA LYS A 217 -4.52 16.33 44.00
C LYS A 217 -4.41 15.88 45.47
N GLU A 218 -4.13 16.80 46.40
CA GLU A 218 -4.06 16.50 47.84
C GLU A 218 -5.40 16.59 48.58
N ALA A 219 -6.45 17.14 47.97
CA ALA A 219 -7.79 17.20 48.57
C ALA A 219 -8.72 16.03 48.17
N LYS A 220 -8.18 14.99 47.52
CA LYS A 220 -8.91 13.76 47.14
C LYS A 220 -8.08 12.48 47.38
N GLY A 221 -7.33 12.45 48.48
CA GLY A 221 -6.73 11.26 49.08
C GLY A 221 -7.30 11.07 50.47
#